data_AF-A0A4Q2XTX7-F1
#
_entry.id   AF-A0A4Q2XTX7-F1
#
_cell.length_a   1.000
_cell.length_b   1.000
_cell.length_c   1.000
_cell.angle_alpha   90.00
_cell.angle_beta   90.00
_cell.angle_gamma   90.00
#
_symmetry.space_group_name_H-M   'P 1'
#
loop_
_entity.id
_entity.type
_entity.pdbx_description
1 polymer ?
#
loop_
_entity_poly.entity_id
_entity_poly.type
_entity_poly.pdbx_seq_one_letter_code
_entity_poly.pdbx_strand_id
1 'polypeptide(L)'
;MTQDPDPSASAAGFVPADSSGAAPAGTAPAPAGSTRQPLGPSRKGAKDVVIERFEQKFIIHPRLVPQLRYAMEPFVVPDPNGKGDIPEYITTTLQLDRMTMDLALAKERKSFARFKLRIRTYGTDSNPKNPVFFELKRKINQVIVKSRARMSRAKYGPHVVPTPELAPMLKSPKENNNLLEFCRIANSIGATPKMLIRYIRESYFGANDDYARITFDRRVSYRPTRLWDLPGEEVASFKYWRPMDTQTGLRRPYA
;
A
#
# COMPACT_ATOMS: atom_id res chain seq x y z
N MET A 1 60.27 12.93 -59.97
CA MET A 1 60.43 14.05 -60.92
C MET A 1 59.15 14.86 -60.84
N THR A 2 59.17 15.92 -60.03
CA THR A 2 59.20 17.36 -60.43
C THR A 2 57.76 17.90 -60.44
N GLN A 3 57.33 18.56 -59.36
CA GLN A 3 57.42 20.01 -59.10
C GLN A 3 56.47 20.83 -60.00
N ASP A 4 55.41 21.37 -59.40
CA ASP A 4 54.99 22.79 -59.32
C ASP A 4 55.44 23.75 -60.46
N PRO A 5 54.60 24.74 -60.84
CA PRO A 5 54.54 25.96 -60.02
C PRO A 5 53.22 26.76 -59.99
N ASP A 6 53.06 27.46 -58.87
CA ASP A 6 52.26 28.67 -58.63
C ASP A 6 52.84 29.87 -59.44
N PRO A 7 52.11 30.99 -59.67
CA PRO A 7 52.27 32.10 -58.73
C PRO A 7 51.05 33.07 -58.55
N SER A 8 50.69 33.31 -57.29
CA SER A 8 50.54 34.58 -56.55
C SER A 8 50.09 35.94 -57.18
N ALA A 9 49.21 36.62 -56.40
CA ALA A 9 49.19 38.06 -56.04
C ALA A 9 48.68 39.08 -57.08
N SER A 10 48.05 40.23 -56.81
CA SER A 10 47.53 40.98 -55.64
C SER A 10 46.63 42.12 -56.16
N ALA A 11 45.81 42.76 -55.31
CA ALA A 11 45.60 44.23 -55.29
C ALA A 11 44.51 44.67 -54.28
N ALA A 12 44.58 45.95 -53.92
CA ALA A 12 44.03 46.60 -52.74
C ALA A 12 42.59 47.16 -52.84
N GLY A 13 42.02 47.37 -51.66
CA GLY A 13 40.96 48.29 -51.20
C GLY A 13 40.13 49.16 -52.14
N PHE A 14 38.82 49.22 -51.88
CA PHE A 14 38.00 50.43 -51.96
C PHE A 14 36.70 50.26 -51.16
N VAL A 15 36.31 51.28 -50.39
CA VAL A 15 34.99 51.45 -49.75
C VAL A 15 34.34 52.66 -50.44
N PRO A 16 33.05 52.59 -50.85
CA PRO A 16 32.06 53.44 -50.19
C PRO A 16 30.63 52.87 -50.09
N ALA A 17 30.03 53.16 -48.93
CA ALA A 17 28.70 53.70 -48.67
C ALA A 17 27.48 53.33 -49.57
N ASP A 18 26.54 52.69 -48.86
CA ASP A 18 25.15 53.10 -48.61
C ASP A 18 23.95 52.64 -49.48
N SER A 19 23.01 52.10 -48.69
CA SER A 19 21.55 52.13 -48.82
C SER A 19 20.84 51.13 -49.76
N SER A 20 20.28 50.08 -49.16
CA SER A 20 18.86 49.73 -49.38
C SER A 20 18.35 48.85 -48.23
N GLY A 21 17.16 49.19 -47.73
CA GLY A 21 16.71 48.88 -46.38
C GLY A 21 16.19 47.47 -46.11
N ALA A 22 16.10 47.18 -44.81
CA ALA A 22 15.26 46.11 -44.27
C ALA A 22 14.69 46.53 -42.91
N ALA A 23 13.38 46.38 -42.77
CA ALA A 23 12.56 46.66 -41.60
C ALA A 23 12.89 45.72 -40.40
N PRO A 24 12.44 46.04 -39.16
CA PRO A 24 12.99 45.47 -37.94
C PRO A 24 12.50 44.04 -37.65
N ALA A 25 13.36 43.30 -36.97
CA ALA A 25 13.15 41.94 -36.49
C ALA A 25 11.94 41.84 -35.55
N GLY A 26 10.96 41.00 -35.93
CA GLY A 26 9.92 40.51 -35.05
C GLY A 26 10.47 39.42 -34.13
N THR A 27 10.50 39.70 -32.83
CA THR A 27 10.87 38.75 -31.77
C THR A 27 9.88 37.59 -31.72
N ALA A 28 10.35 36.36 -31.89
CA ALA A 28 9.54 35.15 -31.76
C ALA A 28 9.12 34.94 -30.28
N PRO A 29 7.86 34.59 -29.98
CA PRO A 29 7.44 34.33 -28.61
C PRO A 29 7.94 32.96 -28.13
N ALA A 30 8.47 32.95 -26.90
CA ALA A 30 8.95 31.76 -26.20
C ALA A 30 7.84 30.74 -25.95
N PRO A 31 8.14 29.42 -25.91
CA PRO A 31 7.13 28.38 -25.71
C PRO A 31 6.53 28.48 -24.31
N ALA A 32 5.19 28.54 -24.26
CA ALA A 32 4.41 28.61 -23.04
C ALA A 32 4.72 27.42 -22.11
N GLY A 33 5.17 27.75 -20.89
CA GLY A 33 5.39 26.77 -19.83
C GLY A 33 4.11 26.03 -19.48
N SER A 34 4.10 24.73 -19.72
CA SER A 34 3.09 23.79 -19.22
C SER A 34 3.16 23.75 -17.69
N THR A 35 2.41 24.65 -17.03
CA THR A 35 2.11 24.55 -15.60
C THR A 35 1.08 23.47 -15.37
N ARG A 36 1.50 22.20 -15.45
CA ARG A 36 0.72 21.08 -14.91
C ARG A 36 0.64 21.27 -13.41
N GLN A 37 -0.50 21.76 -12.92
CA GLN A 37 -0.81 21.72 -11.50
C GLN A 37 -0.73 20.27 -11.01
N PRO A 38 -0.17 20.01 -9.81
CA PRO A 38 -0.20 18.67 -9.26
C PRO A 38 -1.66 18.30 -8.97
N LEU A 39 -2.18 17.32 -9.73
CA LEU A 39 -3.38 16.58 -9.38
C LEU A 39 -3.07 15.82 -8.09
N GLY A 40 -3.34 16.47 -6.96
CA GLY A 40 -3.23 15.90 -5.63
C GLY A 40 -4.63 15.81 -5.00
N PRO A 41 -4.86 14.85 -4.09
CA PRO A 41 -6.15 14.73 -3.43
C PRO A 41 -6.47 16.04 -2.68
N SER A 42 -7.65 16.60 -2.95
CA SER A 42 -8.17 17.78 -2.27
C SER A 42 -8.40 17.45 -0.80
N ARG A 43 -7.41 17.76 0.05
CA ARG A 43 -7.54 17.62 1.51
C ARG A 43 -8.42 18.73 2.08
N LYS A 44 -9.71 18.74 1.75
CA LYS A 44 -10.70 19.60 2.41
C LYS A 44 -11.89 18.78 2.91
N GLY A 45 -11.90 18.56 4.23
CA GLY A 45 -13.12 18.44 5.03
C GLY A 45 -14.05 17.29 4.68
N ALA A 46 -13.65 16.05 4.96
CA ALA A 46 -14.61 14.95 5.02
C ALA A 46 -15.50 15.13 6.26
N LYS A 47 -16.67 15.74 6.06
CA LYS A 47 -17.87 15.46 6.87
C LYS A 47 -18.14 13.95 6.81
N ASP A 48 -18.75 13.37 7.84
CA ASP A 48 -19.13 11.95 7.90
C ASP A 48 -20.17 11.61 6.82
N VAL A 49 -19.75 11.56 5.57
CA VAL A 49 -20.53 11.03 4.46
C VAL A 49 -20.44 9.52 4.60
N VAL A 50 -21.57 8.88 4.86
CA VAL A 50 -21.69 7.42 4.79
C VAL A 50 -21.56 7.04 3.31
N ILE A 51 -20.33 6.83 2.85
CA ILE A 51 -20.05 6.35 1.50
C ILE A 51 -20.29 4.84 1.46
N GLU A 52 -21.14 4.39 0.55
CA GLU A 52 -21.33 2.96 0.30
C GLU A 52 -20.04 2.35 -0.28
N ARG A 53 -19.54 1.32 0.43
CA ARG A 53 -18.25 0.71 0.11
C ARG A 53 -18.43 -0.52 -0.78
N PHE A 54 -18.12 -0.40 -2.06
CA PHE A 54 -18.00 -1.55 -2.97
C PHE A 54 -16.55 -2.10 -2.94
N GLU A 55 -16.41 -3.41 -2.72
CA GLU A 55 -15.11 -4.11 -2.72
C GLU A 55 -15.25 -5.39 -3.56
N GLN A 56 -14.45 -5.51 -4.62
CA GLN A 56 -14.39 -6.69 -5.48
C GLN A 56 -12.99 -7.30 -5.48
N LYS A 57 -12.91 -8.64 -5.57
CA LYS A 57 -11.65 -9.39 -5.53
C LYS A 57 -11.57 -10.34 -6.70
N PHE A 58 -10.40 -10.37 -7.31
CA PHE A 58 -10.11 -11.21 -8.47
C PHE A 58 -8.86 -12.04 -8.19
N ILE A 59 -8.85 -13.26 -8.72
CA ILE A 59 -7.61 -14.03 -8.86
C ILE A 59 -7.10 -13.73 -10.25
N ILE A 60 -5.91 -13.15 -10.34
CA ILE A 60 -5.32 -12.73 -11.62
C ILE A 60 -4.03 -13.49 -11.90
N HIS A 61 -3.80 -13.84 -13.16
CA HIS A 61 -2.54 -14.43 -13.56
C HIS A 61 -1.42 -13.37 -13.51
N PRO A 62 -0.23 -13.64 -12.94
CA PRO A 62 0.87 -12.67 -12.84
C PRO A 62 1.24 -11.98 -14.16
N ARG A 63 1.21 -12.71 -15.29
CA ARG A 63 1.37 -12.19 -16.66
C ARG A 63 0.48 -10.99 -17.02
N LEU A 64 -0.69 -10.84 -16.41
CA LEU A 64 -1.63 -9.73 -16.70
C LEU A 64 -1.30 -8.46 -15.88
N VAL A 65 -0.55 -8.59 -14.78
CA VAL A 65 -0.30 -7.48 -13.86
C VAL A 65 0.36 -6.27 -14.55
N PRO A 66 1.39 -6.43 -15.41
CA PRO A 66 1.98 -5.30 -16.12
C PRO A 66 0.98 -4.54 -17.01
N GLN A 67 0.10 -5.26 -17.72
CA GLN A 67 -0.92 -4.66 -18.58
C GLN A 67 -1.96 -3.90 -17.75
N LEU A 68 -2.38 -4.45 -16.60
CA LEU A 68 -3.29 -3.79 -15.68
C LEU A 68 -2.69 -2.51 -15.09
N ARG A 69 -1.39 -2.53 -14.73
CA ARG A 69 -0.68 -1.34 -14.24
C ARG A 69 -0.67 -0.22 -15.28
N TYR A 70 -0.32 -0.54 -16.53
CA TYR A 70 -0.34 0.42 -17.62
C TYR A 70 -1.73 1.01 -17.85
N ALA A 71 -2.77 0.16 -17.88
CA ALA A 71 -4.13 0.61 -18.09
C ALA A 71 -4.67 1.52 -16.98
N MET A 72 -4.27 1.28 -15.73
CA MET A 72 -4.76 2.06 -14.58
C MET A 72 -3.91 3.30 -14.25
N GLU A 73 -2.69 3.40 -14.77
CA GLU A 73 -1.71 4.47 -14.45
C GLU A 73 -2.32 5.88 -14.48
N PRO A 74 -3.15 6.28 -15.47
CA PRO A 74 -3.72 7.63 -15.50
C PRO A 74 -4.72 7.93 -14.39
N PHE A 75 -5.25 6.90 -13.71
CA PHE A 75 -6.36 7.03 -12.76
C PHE A 75 -5.92 6.94 -11.30
N VAL A 76 -4.66 6.60 -11.05
CA VAL A 76 -4.19 6.25 -9.71
C VAL A 76 -2.89 6.92 -9.31
N VAL A 77 -2.68 7.03 -8.01
CA VAL A 77 -1.47 7.57 -7.36
C VAL A 77 -0.92 6.48 -6.43
N PRO A 78 0.40 6.20 -6.45
CA PRO A 78 1.05 5.29 -5.50
C PRO A 78 0.72 5.59 -4.04
N ASP A 79 0.51 4.55 -3.23
CA ASP A 79 0.40 4.69 -1.77
C ASP A 79 1.73 5.22 -1.20
N PRO A 80 1.75 6.36 -0.49
CA PRO A 80 2.98 6.94 0.08
C PRO A 80 3.69 6.05 1.10
N ASN A 81 3.03 5.01 1.60
CA ASN A 81 3.64 4.05 2.52
C ASN A 81 4.39 2.91 1.80
N GLY A 82 4.19 2.77 0.49
CA GLY A 82 4.94 1.84 -0.35
C GLY A 82 6.38 2.29 -0.55
N LYS A 83 7.29 1.34 -0.75
CA LYS A 83 8.72 1.59 -0.99
C LYS A 83 9.17 0.89 -2.27
N GLY A 84 10.13 1.50 -2.98
CA GLY A 84 10.70 0.98 -4.24
C GLY A 84 10.01 1.56 -5.49
N ASP A 85 10.49 1.15 -6.68
CA ASP A 85 9.94 1.57 -7.97
C ASP A 85 8.47 1.15 -8.13
N ILE A 86 8.16 -0.06 -7.63
CA ILE A 86 6.79 -0.50 -7.39
C ILE A 86 6.50 -0.21 -5.92
N PRO A 87 5.46 0.57 -5.57
CA PRO A 87 5.18 0.99 -4.20
C PRO A 87 4.65 -0.19 -3.37
N GLU A 88 5.57 -1.00 -2.87
CA GLU A 88 5.26 -2.24 -2.14
C GLU A 88 5.54 -2.14 -0.64
N TYR A 89 4.77 -2.89 0.13
CA TYR A 89 5.05 -3.15 1.54
C TYR A 89 4.57 -4.54 1.95
N ILE A 90 5.26 -5.11 2.94
CA ILE A 90 4.88 -6.40 3.51
C ILE A 90 3.89 -6.18 4.64
N THR A 91 2.78 -6.93 4.57
CA THR A 91 1.78 -6.98 5.63
C THR A 91 1.85 -8.33 6.32
N THR A 92 1.89 -8.31 7.65
CA THR A 92 1.75 -9.54 8.45
C THR A 92 0.60 -9.41 9.43
N THR A 93 -0.27 -10.40 9.48
CA THR A 93 -1.46 -10.41 10.34
C THR A 93 -1.51 -11.68 11.17
N LEU A 94 -1.51 -11.54 12.49
CA LEU A 94 -1.87 -12.59 13.43
C LEU A 94 -3.40 -12.66 13.54
N GLN A 95 -3.98 -13.79 13.15
CA GLN A 95 -5.41 -14.07 13.34
C GLN A 95 -5.62 -14.73 14.70
N LEU A 96 -6.60 -14.21 15.43
CA LEU A 96 -7.05 -14.80 16.69
C LEU A 96 -8.38 -15.52 16.48
N ASP A 97 -8.54 -16.66 17.14
CA ASP A 97 -9.78 -17.42 17.15
C ASP A 97 -9.89 -18.23 18.45
N ARG A 98 -11.08 -18.76 18.74
CA ARG A 98 -11.26 -19.76 19.78
C ARG A 98 -10.62 -21.08 19.34
N MET A 99 -10.33 -21.98 20.29
CA MET A 99 -9.84 -23.34 19.97
C MET A 99 -10.73 -24.11 18.99
N THR A 100 -12.04 -23.87 19.04
CA THR A 100 -13.05 -24.49 18.15
C THR A 100 -13.18 -23.80 16.79
N MET A 101 -12.37 -22.77 16.50
CA MET A 101 -12.39 -22.01 15.24
C MET A 101 -13.73 -21.32 14.93
N ASP A 102 -14.45 -20.91 15.99
CA ASP A 102 -15.80 -20.34 15.88
C ASP A 102 -15.84 -19.10 14.98
N LEU A 103 -14.83 -18.22 15.04
CA LEU A 103 -14.82 -16.99 14.22
C LEU A 103 -14.57 -17.28 12.73
N ALA A 104 -13.74 -18.27 12.42
CA ALA A 104 -13.55 -18.75 11.05
C ALA A 104 -14.85 -19.35 10.50
N LEU A 105 -15.46 -20.28 11.25
CA LEU A 105 -16.66 -21.02 10.85
C LEU A 105 -17.91 -20.13 10.81
N ALA A 106 -17.99 -19.06 11.60
CA ALA A 106 -19.11 -18.11 11.57
C ALA A 106 -19.32 -17.47 10.18
N LYS A 107 -18.27 -17.38 9.35
CA LYS A 107 -18.43 -16.96 7.95
C LYS A 107 -19.16 -18.00 7.11
N GLU A 108 -18.78 -19.26 7.23
CA GLU A 108 -19.35 -20.37 6.46
C GLU A 108 -20.79 -20.64 6.86
N ARG A 109 -21.07 -20.56 8.17
CA ARG A 109 -22.41 -20.68 8.76
C ARG A 109 -23.34 -19.49 8.47
N LYS A 110 -22.85 -18.45 7.78
CA LYS A 110 -23.59 -17.21 7.49
C LYS A 110 -24.22 -16.57 8.74
N SER A 111 -23.55 -16.65 9.89
CA SER A 111 -24.07 -16.13 11.16
C SER A 111 -24.45 -14.65 11.05
N PHE A 112 -25.61 -14.29 11.60
CA PHE A 112 -26.19 -12.94 11.56
C PHE A 112 -25.24 -11.88 12.12
N ALA A 113 -24.70 -12.14 13.31
CA ALA A 113 -23.67 -11.35 13.94
C ALA A 113 -22.38 -12.16 13.99
N ARG A 114 -21.32 -11.63 13.39
CA ARG A 114 -19.99 -12.26 13.37
C ARG A 114 -18.90 -11.22 13.40
N PHE A 115 -17.73 -11.61 13.86
CA PHE A 115 -16.58 -10.72 13.88
C PHE A 115 -15.27 -11.46 13.65
N LYS A 116 -14.22 -10.69 13.39
CA LYS A 116 -12.85 -11.18 13.26
C LYS A 116 -11.92 -10.32 14.10
N LEU A 117 -10.99 -10.97 14.79
CA LEU A 117 -9.95 -10.37 15.60
C LEU A 117 -8.59 -10.57 14.93
N ARG A 118 -7.84 -9.48 14.78
CA ARG A 118 -6.56 -9.49 14.07
C ARG A 118 -5.56 -8.56 14.73
N ILE A 119 -4.30 -8.96 14.80
CA ILE A 119 -3.18 -8.07 15.12
C ILE A 119 -2.31 -7.97 13.88
N ARG A 120 -2.22 -6.77 13.29
CA ARG A 120 -1.52 -6.53 12.03
C ARG A 120 -0.29 -5.66 12.24
N THR A 121 0.79 -5.96 11.55
CA THR A 121 1.98 -5.10 11.46
C THR A 121 2.49 -5.03 10.02
N TYR A 122 3.36 -4.05 9.77
CA TYR A 122 3.99 -3.81 8.48
C TYR A 122 5.50 -3.98 8.57
N GLY A 123 6.13 -4.20 7.42
CA GLY A 123 7.57 -4.35 7.30
C GLY A 123 8.04 -5.79 7.46
N THR A 124 9.31 -6.00 7.10
CA THR A 124 10.06 -7.24 7.33
C THR A 124 10.97 -7.13 8.54
N ASP A 125 11.23 -5.92 9.01
CA ASP A 125 12.14 -5.61 10.08
C ASP A 125 11.44 -5.63 11.45
N SER A 126 12.23 -5.89 12.49
CA SER A 126 11.81 -5.73 13.88
C SER A 126 11.81 -4.26 14.31
N ASN A 127 11.70 -3.32 13.36
CA ASN A 127 11.83 -1.91 13.61
C ASN A 127 10.85 -1.47 14.72
N PRO A 128 11.37 -0.94 15.85
CA PRO A 128 10.54 -0.59 16.99
C PRO A 128 9.45 0.46 16.67
N LYS A 129 9.64 1.24 15.60
CA LYS A 129 8.69 2.26 15.13
C LYS A 129 7.55 1.70 14.28
N ASN A 130 7.66 0.46 13.79
CA ASN A 130 6.63 -0.13 12.95
C ASN A 130 5.28 -0.15 13.69
N PRO A 131 4.18 0.21 13.03
CA PRO A 131 2.88 0.18 13.68
C PRO A 131 2.38 -1.25 13.86
N VAL A 132 1.72 -1.48 14.98
CA VAL A 132 0.93 -2.66 15.31
C VAL A 132 -0.52 -2.21 15.47
N PHE A 133 -1.41 -2.83 14.72
CA PHE A 133 -2.84 -2.53 14.71
C PHE A 133 -3.63 -3.69 15.30
N PHE A 134 -4.43 -3.40 16.31
CA PHE A 134 -5.43 -4.31 16.84
C PHE A 134 -6.72 -4.03 16.09
N GLU A 135 -7.17 -4.93 15.22
CA GLU A 135 -8.31 -4.73 14.35
C GLU A 135 -9.46 -5.66 14.74
N LEU A 136 -10.61 -5.06 15.01
CA LEU A 136 -11.85 -5.77 15.23
C LEU A 136 -12.83 -5.41 14.11
N LYS A 137 -13.12 -6.39 13.25
CA LYS A 137 -14.08 -6.25 12.13
C LYS A 137 -15.35 -7.01 12.47
N ARG A 138 -16.44 -6.29 12.71
CA ARG A 138 -17.78 -6.83 12.96
C ARG A 138 -18.62 -6.75 11.70
N LYS A 139 -19.48 -7.74 11.50
CA LYS A 139 -20.59 -7.72 10.56
C LYS A 139 -21.85 -8.10 11.32
N ILE A 140 -22.80 -7.19 11.39
CA ILE A 140 -24.12 -7.40 11.99
C ILE A 140 -25.13 -7.16 10.88
N ASN A 141 -25.82 -8.21 10.45
CA ASN A 141 -26.62 -8.18 9.23
C ASN A 141 -25.79 -7.71 8.01
N GLN A 142 -26.15 -6.56 7.41
CA GLN A 142 -25.43 -5.94 6.30
C GLN A 142 -24.40 -4.89 6.74
N VAL A 143 -24.45 -4.43 8.00
CA VAL A 143 -23.60 -3.36 8.51
C VAL A 143 -22.23 -3.93 8.92
N ILE A 144 -21.16 -3.29 8.42
CA ILE A 144 -19.79 -3.61 8.78
C ILE A 144 -19.21 -2.48 9.63
N VAL A 145 -18.79 -2.81 10.85
CA VAL A 145 -18.12 -1.87 11.75
C VAL A 145 -16.69 -2.33 11.98
N LYS A 146 -15.73 -1.43 11.78
CA LYS A 146 -14.31 -1.69 12.02
C LYS A 146 -13.80 -0.74 13.10
N SER A 147 -13.41 -1.27 14.26
CA SER A 147 -12.62 -0.55 15.26
C SER A 147 -11.16 -0.97 15.14
N ARG A 148 -10.25 -0.02 15.39
CA ARG A 148 -8.81 -0.32 15.48
C ARG A 148 -8.10 0.54 16.50
N ALA A 149 -7.09 -0.03 17.14
CA ALA A 149 -6.11 0.70 17.95
C ALA A 149 -4.73 0.60 17.30
N ARG A 150 -3.93 1.68 17.37
CA ARG A 150 -2.55 1.69 16.87
C ARG A 150 -1.57 1.79 18.03
N MET A 151 -0.58 0.92 18.01
CA MET A 151 0.56 0.91 18.92
C MET A 151 1.86 0.84 18.12
N SER A 152 2.98 1.28 18.67
CA SER A 152 4.30 1.02 18.08
C SER A 152 4.78 -0.38 18.46
N ARG A 153 5.55 -1.02 17.58
CA ARG A 153 6.16 -2.34 17.82
C ARG A 153 6.94 -2.38 19.13
N ALA A 154 7.66 -1.30 19.47
CA ALA A 154 8.40 -1.16 20.73
C ALA A 154 7.54 -1.34 22.00
N LYS A 155 6.27 -0.95 21.92
CA LYS A 155 5.30 -1.01 23.04
C LYS A 155 4.49 -2.31 23.03
N TYR A 156 4.55 -3.06 21.94
CA TYR A 156 3.83 -4.31 21.82
C TYR A 156 4.54 -5.40 22.63
N GLY A 157 3.76 -6.15 23.41
CA GLY A 157 4.23 -7.36 24.07
C GLY A 157 3.18 -8.47 24.01
N PRO A 158 3.58 -9.75 24.15
CA PRO A 158 2.68 -10.91 24.21
C PRO A 158 1.56 -10.81 25.25
N HIS A 159 1.79 -10.03 26.31
CA HIS A 159 0.86 -9.82 27.42
C HIS A 159 -0.28 -8.84 27.13
N VAL A 160 -0.18 -8.01 26.08
CA VAL A 160 -1.12 -6.88 25.85
C VAL A 160 -2.58 -7.34 25.77
N VAL A 161 -2.84 -8.48 25.14
CA VAL A 161 -4.21 -9.00 24.98
C VAL A 161 -4.65 -9.83 26.19
N PRO A 162 -3.86 -10.80 26.69
CA PRO A 162 -4.22 -11.57 27.89
C PRO A 162 -4.37 -10.73 29.16
N THR A 163 -3.58 -9.67 29.29
CA THR A 163 -3.45 -8.86 30.52
C THR A 163 -3.53 -7.36 30.17
N PRO A 164 -4.70 -6.87 29.73
CA PRO A 164 -4.87 -5.50 29.22
C PRO A 164 -4.57 -4.40 30.25
N GLU A 165 -4.63 -4.70 31.55
CA GLU A 165 -4.26 -3.81 32.64
C GLU A 165 -2.77 -3.45 32.66
N LEU A 166 -1.92 -4.28 32.07
CA LEU A 166 -0.48 -4.02 31.90
C LEU A 166 -0.17 -3.39 30.55
N ALA A 167 -1.17 -3.19 29.68
CA ALA A 167 -0.94 -2.62 28.36
C ALA A 167 -0.53 -1.13 28.47
N PRO A 168 0.44 -0.67 27.68
CA PRO A 168 0.87 0.72 27.73
C PRO A 168 -0.22 1.63 27.18
N MET A 169 -0.35 2.82 27.81
CA MET A 169 -1.27 3.85 27.33
C MET A 169 -0.92 4.29 25.90
N LEU A 170 -1.96 4.31 25.06
CA LEU A 170 -1.91 4.80 23.69
C LEU A 170 -2.14 6.32 23.64
N LYS A 171 -1.82 6.92 22.49
CA LYS A 171 -1.77 8.37 22.31
C LYS A 171 -3.13 9.04 22.42
N SER A 172 -4.23 8.34 22.11
CA SER A 172 -5.57 8.91 22.12
C SER A 172 -6.53 8.07 22.97
N PRO A 173 -7.49 8.72 23.68
CA PRO A 173 -8.55 8.01 24.40
C PRO A 173 -9.34 7.05 23.51
N LYS A 174 -9.61 7.44 22.25
CA LYS A 174 -10.29 6.58 21.27
C LYS A 174 -9.51 5.30 20.97
N GLU A 175 -8.19 5.38 20.82
CA GLU A 175 -7.36 4.19 20.60
C GLU A 175 -7.29 3.31 21.85
N ASN A 176 -7.20 3.90 23.04
CA ASN A 176 -7.25 3.14 24.30
C ASN A 176 -8.58 2.39 24.43
N ASN A 177 -9.72 3.06 24.18
CA ASN A 177 -11.03 2.42 24.21
C ASN A 177 -11.15 1.29 23.18
N ASN A 178 -10.65 1.49 21.96
CA ASN A 178 -10.63 0.44 20.94
C ASN A 178 -9.73 -0.74 21.33
N LEU A 179 -8.59 -0.50 21.99
CA LEU A 179 -7.71 -1.56 22.48
C LEU A 179 -8.38 -2.36 23.59
N LEU A 180 -8.94 -1.68 24.59
CA LEU A 180 -9.65 -2.33 25.70
C LEU A 180 -10.86 -3.13 25.19
N GLU A 181 -11.61 -2.60 24.22
CA GLU A 181 -12.70 -3.34 23.57
C GLU A 181 -12.19 -4.60 22.87
N PHE A 182 -11.08 -4.49 22.13
CA PHE A 182 -10.45 -5.63 21.46
C PHE A 182 -10.03 -6.71 22.48
N CYS A 183 -9.32 -6.33 23.55
CA CYS A 183 -8.84 -7.26 24.57
C CYS A 183 -10.01 -7.91 25.33
N ARG A 184 -11.02 -7.12 25.73
CA ARG A 184 -12.23 -7.64 26.39
C ARG A 184 -12.91 -8.71 25.55
N ILE A 185 -13.09 -8.47 24.26
CA ILE A 185 -13.76 -9.43 23.37
C ILE A 185 -12.90 -10.67 23.15
N ALA A 186 -11.60 -10.50 22.90
CA ALA A 186 -10.67 -11.61 22.77
C ALA A 186 -10.71 -12.52 24.02
N ASN A 187 -10.63 -11.92 25.21
CA ASN A 187 -10.64 -12.66 26.47
C ASN A 187 -12.00 -13.31 26.74
N SER A 188 -13.11 -12.62 26.46
CA SER A 188 -14.48 -13.15 26.71
C SER A 188 -14.79 -14.44 25.95
N ILE A 189 -14.16 -14.66 24.79
CA ILE A 189 -14.37 -15.87 23.99
C ILE A 189 -13.20 -16.86 24.09
N GLY A 190 -12.16 -16.54 24.87
CA GLY A 190 -10.91 -17.32 24.91
C GLY A 190 -10.16 -17.34 23.56
N ALA A 191 -10.15 -16.22 22.84
CA ALA A 191 -9.45 -16.09 21.57
C ALA A 191 -7.94 -16.14 21.78
N THR A 192 -7.28 -17.03 21.06
CA THR A 192 -5.81 -17.18 21.08
C THR A 192 -5.26 -17.14 19.66
N PRO A 193 -3.94 -16.87 19.50
CA PRO A 193 -3.27 -16.94 18.21
C PRO A 193 -3.50 -18.28 17.52
N LYS A 194 -3.82 -18.23 16.21
CA LYS A 194 -3.98 -19.43 15.38
C LYS A 194 -3.05 -19.48 14.19
N MET A 195 -2.93 -18.34 13.50
CA MET A 195 -2.15 -18.26 12.27
C MET A 195 -1.64 -16.86 12.04
N LEU A 196 -0.42 -16.79 11.51
CA LEU A 196 0.11 -15.63 10.84
C LEU A 196 -0.22 -15.74 9.36
N ILE A 197 -0.64 -14.63 8.76
CA ILE A 197 -0.83 -14.46 7.32
C ILE A 197 0.08 -13.34 6.85
N ARG A 198 0.85 -13.59 5.79
CA ARG A 198 1.77 -12.62 5.20
C ARG A 198 1.62 -12.56 3.69
N TYR A 199 1.76 -11.37 3.14
CA TYR A 199 1.76 -11.12 1.71
C TYR A 199 2.51 -9.82 1.42
N ILE A 200 2.92 -9.66 0.17
CA ILE A 200 3.46 -8.41 -0.36
C ILE A 200 2.29 -7.67 -1.00
N ARG A 201 2.09 -6.41 -0.60
CA ARG A 201 1.05 -5.55 -1.12
C ARG A 201 1.64 -4.41 -1.90
N GLU A 202 1.13 -4.24 -3.10
CA GLU A 202 1.21 -3.03 -3.90
C GLU A 202 -0.13 -2.29 -3.79
N SER A 203 -0.11 -0.98 -3.58
CA SER A 203 -1.31 -0.20 -3.23
C SER A 203 -1.33 1.14 -3.95
N TYR A 204 -2.52 1.51 -4.43
CA TYR A 204 -2.77 2.76 -5.13
C TYR A 204 -4.05 3.44 -4.66
N PHE A 205 -4.03 4.75 -4.67
CA PHE A 205 -5.12 5.66 -4.39
C PHE A 205 -5.71 6.20 -5.70
N GLY A 206 -7.02 6.42 -5.79
CA GLY A 206 -7.59 7.13 -6.93
C GLY A 206 -7.02 8.54 -7.01
N ALA A 207 -6.65 8.98 -8.21
CA ALA A 207 -6.12 10.33 -8.44
C ALA A 207 -7.21 11.40 -8.23
N ASN A 208 -8.44 11.08 -8.61
CA ASN A 208 -9.59 11.99 -8.57
C ASN A 208 -10.68 11.56 -7.56
N ASP A 209 -10.44 10.47 -6.82
CA ASP A 209 -11.37 9.92 -5.84
C ASP A 209 -10.61 9.46 -4.59
N ASP A 210 -10.87 10.15 -3.48
CA ASP A 210 -10.27 9.87 -2.16
C ASP A 210 -10.66 8.49 -1.61
N TYR A 211 -11.76 7.92 -2.10
CA TYR A 211 -12.30 6.64 -1.69
C TYR A 211 -11.81 5.47 -2.55
N ALA A 212 -11.58 5.69 -3.85
CA ALA A 212 -11.11 4.65 -4.77
C ALA A 212 -9.73 4.12 -4.37
N ARG A 213 -9.58 2.79 -4.33
CA ARG A 213 -8.35 2.09 -3.95
C ARG A 213 -8.17 0.85 -4.82
N ILE A 214 -6.96 0.64 -5.32
CA ILE A 214 -6.57 -0.58 -6.03
C ILE A 214 -5.38 -1.19 -5.32
N THR A 215 -5.39 -2.51 -5.11
CA THR A 215 -4.28 -3.21 -4.46
C THR A 215 -3.99 -4.53 -5.16
N PHE A 216 -2.72 -4.86 -5.33
CA PHE A 216 -2.27 -6.19 -5.73
C PHE A 216 -1.59 -6.89 -4.54
N ASP A 217 -2.14 -8.05 -4.16
CA ASP A 217 -1.56 -8.89 -3.11
C ASP A 217 -0.88 -10.11 -3.76
N ARG A 218 0.42 -10.28 -3.53
CA ARG A 218 1.22 -11.40 -4.06
C ARG A 218 1.96 -12.15 -2.96
N ARG A 219 2.40 -13.37 -3.28
CA ARG A 219 3.08 -14.29 -2.35
C ARG A 219 2.31 -14.47 -1.03
N VAL A 220 0.98 -14.58 -1.14
CA VAL A 220 0.11 -14.80 0.00
C VAL A 220 0.47 -16.13 0.65
N SER A 221 0.84 -16.09 1.92
CA SER A 221 1.39 -17.22 2.66
C SER A 221 0.88 -17.22 4.10
N TYR A 222 0.94 -18.36 4.76
CA TYR A 222 0.53 -18.52 6.15
C TYR A 222 1.54 -19.34 6.97
N ARG A 223 1.53 -19.12 8.28
CA ARG A 223 2.29 -19.90 9.26
C ARG A 223 1.40 -20.13 10.49
N PRO A 224 1.03 -21.37 10.83
CA PRO A 224 0.35 -21.65 12.09
C PRO A 224 1.19 -21.18 13.29
N THR A 225 0.54 -20.64 14.31
CA THR A 225 1.20 -20.22 15.55
C THR A 225 0.23 -20.29 16.72
N ARG A 226 0.77 -20.55 17.91
CA ARG A 226 0.06 -20.41 19.19
C ARG A 226 0.61 -19.25 20.03
N LEU A 227 1.68 -18.63 19.54
CA LEU A 227 2.39 -17.54 20.21
C LEU A 227 1.78 -16.20 19.81
N TRP A 228 1.80 -15.27 20.76
CA TRP A 228 1.40 -13.88 20.54
C TRP A 228 2.48 -13.06 19.84
N ASP A 229 3.67 -13.62 19.63
CA ASP A 229 4.77 -12.92 19.00
C ASP A 229 4.46 -12.53 17.56
N LEU A 230 4.81 -11.29 17.24
CA LEU A 230 4.82 -10.82 15.87
C LEU A 230 6.18 -11.16 15.24
N PRO A 231 6.20 -11.64 13.99
CA PRO A 231 7.43 -11.98 13.30
C PRO A 231 8.36 -10.79 13.07
N GLY A 232 9.67 -11.00 13.20
CA GLY A 232 10.74 -10.01 12.96
C GLY A 232 11.51 -10.21 11.65
N GLU A 233 12.80 -9.87 11.65
CA GLU A 233 13.72 -9.98 10.50
C GLU A 233 13.96 -11.41 10.01
N GLU A 234 14.01 -12.36 10.94
CA GLU A 234 14.27 -13.81 10.72
C GLU A 234 13.34 -14.49 9.69
N VAL A 235 12.28 -13.81 9.28
CA VAL A 235 11.22 -14.32 8.41
C VAL A 235 11.02 -13.50 7.14
N ALA A 236 11.93 -12.57 6.83
CA ALA A 236 11.94 -11.82 5.57
C ALA A 236 12.03 -12.75 4.33
N SER A 237 12.68 -13.91 4.47
CA SER A 237 12.91 -14.89 3.41
C SER A 237 11.69 -15.76 3.05
N PHE A 238 10.56 -15.64 3.75
CA PHE A 238 9.39 -16.53 3.61
C PHE A 238 9.70 -18.04 3.85
N LYS A 239 10.92 -18.41 4.31
CA LYS A 239 11.40 -19.80 4.41
C LYS A 239 10.49 -20.75 5.22
N TYR A 240 9.84 -20.23 6.27
CA TYR A 240 8.94 -21.01 7.14
C TYR A 240 7.45 -20.68 6.94
N TRP A 241 7.13 -20.08 5.79
CA TRP A 241 5.77 -19.74 5.42
C TRP A 241 5.29 -20.72 4.36
N ARG A 242 4.10 -21.27 4.56
CA ARG A 242 3.43 -22.10 3.57
C ARG A 242 2.70 -21.17 2.61
N PRO A 243 2.92 -21.28 1.29
CA PRO A 243 2.11 -20.52 0.34
C PRO A 243 0.63 -20.87 0.55
N MET A 244 -0.23 -19.86 0.52
CA MET A 244 -1.66 -20.09 0.31
C MET A 244 -1.83 -20.23 -1.19
N ASP A 245 -1.81 -21.47 -1.66
CA ASP A 245 -1.84 -21.79 -3.08
C ASP A 245 -3.10 -21.19 -3.72
N THR A 246 -2.89 -20.12 -4.51
CA THR A 246 -3.83 -19.66 -5.52
C THR A 246 -3.87 -20.69 -6.66
N GLN A 247 -4.75 -20.52 -7.66
CA GLN A 247 -4.72 -21.33 -8.90
C GLN A 247 -3.30 -21.48 -9.49
N THR A 248 -2.43 -20.49 -9.28
CA THR A 248 -0.99 -20.51 -9.58
C THR A 248 -0.21 -21.58 -8.80
N GLY A 249 -0.44 -21.73 -7.50
CA GLY A 249 0.21 -22.74 -6.65
C GLY A 249 -0.41 -24.13 -6.80
N LEU A 250 -1.71 -24.19 -7.07
CA LEU A 250 -2.46 -25.44 -7.31
C LEU A 250 -2.36 -25.96 -8.76
N ARG A 251 -1.64 -25.28 -9.66
CA ARG A 251 -1.62 -25.53 -11.11
C ARG A 251 -3.02 -25.69 -11.73
N ARG A 252 -4.00 -24.94 -11.24
CA ARG A 252 -5.36 -24.95 -11.78
C ARG A 252 -5.52 -23.85 -12.84
N PRO A 253 -6.32 -24.07 -13.89
CA PRO A 253 -6.71 -22.99 -14.80
C PRO A 253 -7.30 -21.82 -14.00
N TYR A 254 -7.00 -20.60 -14.44
CA TYR A 254 -7.75 -19.44 -13.99
C TYR A 254 -9.11 -19.54 -14.68
N ALA A 255 -10.18 -19.57 -13.86
CA ALA A 255 -11.55 -19.59 -14.34
C ALA A 255 -12.00 -18.17 -14.72
#